data_AF-A0AAU4Z634-F1
#
_entry.id   AF-A0AAU4Z634-F1
#
_cell.length_a   1.000
_cell.length_b   1.000
_cell.length_c   1.000
_cell.angle_alpha   90.00
_cell.angle_beta   90.00
_cell.angle_gamma   90.00
#
_symmetry.space_group_name_H-M   'P 1'
#
loop_
_entity.id
_entity.type
_entity.pdbx_description
1 polymer ?
#
loop_
_entity_poly.entity_id
_entity_poly.type
_entity_poly.pdbx_seq_one_letter_code
_entity_poly.pdbx_strand_id
1 'polypeptide(L)' 'MKALLWILLVATVAANVSTSFAFDGGKQVAISVSTGTVAIASAVGLFLMRNKRAKAS' A
#
# COMPACT_ATOMS: atom_id res chain seq x y z
N MET A 1 -10.52 11.49 -2.86
CA MET A 1 -9.21 11.11 -2.28
C MET A 1 -9.21 9.76 -1.56
N LYS A 2 -10.16 9.46 -0.66
CA LYS A 2 -10.21 8.16 0.04
C LYS A 2 -10.26 6.93 -0.89
N ALA A 3 -11.09 6.97 -1.93
CA ALA A 3 -11.20 5.87 -2.90
C ALA A 3 -9.89 5.58 -3.64
N LEU A 4 -9.15 6.64 -4.01
CA LEU A 4 -7.84 6.51 -4.65
C LEU A 4 -6.84 5.78 -3.74
N LEU A 5 -6.77 6.16 -2.45
CA LEU A 5 -5.88 5.49 -1.49
C LEU A 5 -6.26 4.02 -1.25
N TRP A 6 -7.55 3.69 -1.31
CA TRP A 6 -8.01 2.30 -1.23
C TRP A 6 -7.61 1.49 -2.46
N ILE A 7 -7.77 2.04 -3.66
CA ILE A 7 -7.32 1.40 -4.90
C ILE A 7 -5.81 1.20 -4.87
N LEU A 8 -5.05 2.22 -4.45
CA LEU A 8 -3.60 2.17 -4.35
C LEU A 8 -3.12 1.13 -3.33
N LEU A 9 -3.81 1.02 -2.19
CA LEU A 9 -3.55 -0.01 -1.19
C LEU A 9 -3.80 -1.42 -1.74
N VAL A 10 -4.92 -1.66 -2.40
CA VAL A 10 -5.24 -2.97 -2.97
C VAL A 10 -4.25 -3.34 -4.07
N ALA A 11 -3.94 -2.40 -4.97
CA ALA A 11 -3.00 -2.62 -6.08
C ALA A 11 -1.58 -2.92 -5.57
N THR A 12 -1.11 -2.23 -4.53
CA THR A 12 0.23 -2.46 -3.96
C THR A 12 0.33 -3.77 -3.20
N VAL A 13 -0.71 -4.17 -2.46
CA VAL A 13 -0.76 -5.48 -1.81
C VAL A 13 -0.79 -6.60 -2.86
N ALA A 14 -1.62 -6.48 -3.90
CA ALA A 14 -1.69 -7.46 -4.98
C ALA A 14 -0.34 -7.60 -5.70
N ALA A 15 0.30 -6.48 -6.03
CA ALA A 15 1.62 -6.46 -6.67
C ALA A 15 2.71 -7.09 -5.76
N ASN A 16 2.67 -6.83 -4.45
CA ASN A 16 3.61 -7.40 -3.49
C ASN A 16 3.51 -8.94 -3.45
N VAL A 17 2.29 -9.47 -3.37
CA VAL A 17 2.04 -10.91 -3.35
C VAL A 17 2.41 -11.55 -4.69
N SER A 18 2.03 -10.94 -5.82
CA SER A 18 2.35 -11.47 -7.15
C SER A 18 3.85 -11.48 -7.46
N THR A 19 4.62 -10.60 -6.83
CA THR A 19 6.08 -10.54 -6.98
C THR A 19 6.74 -11.87 -6.61
N SER A 20 6.23 -12.56 -5.57
CA SER A 20 6.76 -13.86 -5.16
C SER A 20 6.50 -14.99 -6.16
N PHE A 21 5.54 -14.82 -7.08
CA PHE A 21 5.26 -15.78 -8.14
C PHE A 21 5.96 -15.41 -9.46
N ALA A 22 6.26 -14.13 -9.68
CA ALA A 22 6.77 -13.61 -10.95
C ALA A 22 8.30 -13.40 -10.98
N PHE A 23 8.95 -13.27 -9.82
CA PHE A 23 10.37 -12.93 -9.73
C PHE A 23 11.07 -13.74 -8.63
N ASP A 24 12.34 -14.06 -8.87
CA ASP A 24 13.22 -14.77 -7.92
C ASP A 24 14.47 -13.93 -7.58
N GLY A 25 15.05 -14.18 -6.41
CA GLY A 25 16.27 -13.55 -5.92
C GLY A 25 16.14 -12.04 -5.65
N GLY A 26 17.20 -11.26 -5.94
CA GLY A 26 17.29 -9.84 -5.56
C GLY A 26 16.19 -8.93 -6.15
N LYS A 27 15.64 -9.28 -7.32
CA LYS A 27 14.53 -8.54 -7.93
C LYS A 27 13.22 -8.70 -7.16
N GLN A 28 12.98 -9.89 -6.59
CA GLN A 28 11.82 -10.16 -5.74
C GLN A 28 11.85 -9.27 -4.49
N VAL A 29 13.03 -9.13 -3.86
CA VAL A 29 13.22 -8.30 -2.66
C VAL A 29 12.97 -6.82 -2.97
N ALA A 30 13.57 -6.28 -4.03
CA ALA A 30 13.41 -4.87 -4.38
C ALA A 30 11.95 -4.50 -4.69
N ILE A 31 11.24 -5.34 -5.43
CA ILE A 31 9.82 -5.11 -5.77
C ILE A 31 8.95 -5.29 -4.52
N SER A 32 9.24 -6.27 -3.65
CA SER A 32 8.49 -6.44 -2.40
C SER A 32 8.67 -5.25 -1.44
N VAL A 33 9.89 -4.77 -1.25
CA VAL A 33 10.16 -3.62 -0.36
C VAL A 33 9.49 -2.35 -0.87
N SER A 34 9.58 -2.07 -2.18
CA SER A 34 8.94 -0.90 -2.77
C SER A 34 7.41 -0.95 -2.68
N THR A 35 6.79 -2.06 -3.06
CA THR A 35 5.33 -2.23 -2.96
C THR A 35 4.84 -2.20 -1.51
N GLY A 36 5.56 -2.82 -0.57
CA GLY A 36 5.26 -2.77 0.86
C GLY A 36 5.33 -1.35 1.43
N THR A 37 6.33 -0.56 1.03
CA THR A 37 6.45 0.85 1.44
C THR A 37 5.26 1.68 0.99
N VAL A 38 4.82 1.52 -0.26
CA VAL A 38 3.66 2.24 -0.79
C VAL A 38 2.35 1.80 -0.11
N ALA A 39 2.23 0.50 0.23
CA ALA A 39 1.09 -0.01 0.98
C ALA A 39 1.00 0.64 2.38
N ILE A 40 2.13 0.73 3.10
CA ILE A 40 2.20 1.37 4.43
C ILE A 40 1.86 2.87 4.31
N ALA A 41 2.45 3.58 3.36
CA ALA A 41 2.16 5.00 3.13
C ALA A 41 0.66 5.25 2.85
N SER A 42 0.04 4.38 2.05
CA SER A 42 -1.40 4.44 1.75
C SER A 42 -2.26 4.18 2.99
N ALA A 43 -1.90 3.18 3.80
CA ALA A 43 -2.59 2.87 5.06
C ALA A 43 -2.49 4.03 6.07
N VAL A 44 -1.32 4.63 6.22
CA VAL A 44 -1.10 5.80 7.08
C VAL A 44 -1.92 7.00 6.59
N GLY A 45 -1.91 7.28 5.29
CA GLY A 45 -2.74 8.34 4.70
C GLY A 45 -4.23 8.15 4.98
N LEU A 46 -4.73 6.92 4.86
CA LEU A 46 -6.11 6.57 5.19
C LEU A 46 -6.41 6.74 6.69
N PHE A 47 -5.50 6.32 7.57
CA PHE A 47 -5.63 6.46 9.02
C PHE A 47 -5.70 7.93 9.45
N LEU A 48 -4.81 8.77 8.93
CA LEU A 48 -4.80 10.21 9.21
C LEU A 48 -6.08 10.90 8.70
N MET A 49 -6.59 10.53 7.52
CA MET A 49 -7.88 11.03 7.04
C MET A 49 -9.05 10.56 7.90
N ARG A 50 -9.00 9.33 8.45
CA ARG A 50 -10.01 8.83 9.38
C ARG A 50 -10.04 9.66 10.67
N ASN A 51 -8.88 9.94 11.25
CA ASN A 51 -8.76 10.71 12.50
C ASN A 51 -9.14 12.19 12.30
N LYS A 52 -8.78 12.80 11.18
CA LYS A 52 -9.25 14.16 10.84
C LYS A 52 -10.78 14.25 10.77
N ARG A 53 -11.44 13.25 10.22
CA ARG A 53 -12.91 13.20 10.17
C ARG A 53 -13.53 12.98 11.55
N ALA A 54 -12.93 12.14 12.39
CA ALA A 54 -13.40 11.88 13.75
C ALA A 54 -13.27 13.10 14.68
N LYS A 55 -12.27 13.96 14.46
CA LYS A 55 -12.05 15.18 15.26
C LYS A 55 -12.94 16.37 14.84
N ALA A 56 -13.67 16.25 13.72
CA ALA A 56 -14.52 17.30 13.16
C ALA A 56 -16.02 17.02 13.37
N SER A 57 -16.37 16.02 14.19
CA SER A 57 -17.73 15.64 14.58
C SER A 57 -17.87 15.71 16.10
#